data_AF-A0A9W9DZN9-F1
#
_entry.id   AF-A0A9W9DZN9-F1
#
_cell.length_a   1.000
_cell.length_b   1.000
_cell.length_c   1.000
_cell.angle_alpha   90.00
_cell.angle_beta   90.00
_cell.angle_gamma   90.00
#
_symmetry.space_group_name_H-M   'P 1'
#
loop_
_entity.id
_entity.type
_entity.pdbx_description
1 polymer ?
#
loop_
_entity_poly.entity_id
_entity_poly.type
_entity_poly.pdbx_seq_one_letter_code
_entity_poly.pdbx_strand_id
1 'polypeptide(L)'
;YWMSGMAGTGKTTITMSLCKELKETHNILAASFFCSRQIPECQDYKLVIPTLVDQLATFFPSFSVLIQNVLEGDLHIIHKKPTEQIQRLLIEPWGMQKDLPMGKVVVVVIDALDEC
;
A
#
# COMPACT_ATOMS: atom_id res chain seq x y z
N TYR A 1 -10.00 4.07 8.53
CA TYR A 1 -9.79 4.90 9.74
C TYR A 1 -8.86 6.04 9.37
N TRP A 2 -9.00 7.22 9.98
CA TRP A 2 -8.11 8.38 9.74
C TRP A 2 -7.63 8.90 11.08
N MET A 3 -6.31 8.87 11.31
CA MET A 3 -5.68 9.40 12.52
C MET A 3 -5.13 10.80 12.24
N SER A 4 -5.54 11.80 13.01
CA SER A 4 -5.04 13.17 12.86
C SER A 4 -4.76 13.81 14.21
N GLY A 5 -3.87 14.80 14.23
CA GLY A 5 -3.41 15.47 15.43
C GLY A 5 -2.19 16.34 15.16
N MET A 6 -1.83 17.19 16.11
CA MET A 6 -0.72 18.13 15.97
C MET A 6 0.61 17.42 15.68
N ALA A 7 1.54 18.11 15.00
CA ALA A 7 2.90 17.59 14.83
C ALA A 7 3.54 17.28 16.18
N GLY A 8 4.35 16.21 16.25
CA GLY A 8 5.04 15.82 17.48
C GLY A 8 4.19 15.05 18.51
N THR A 9 2.91 14.78 18.26
CA THR A 9 2.06 14.02 19.21
C THR A 9 2.23 12.49 19.13
N GLY A 10 3.27 12.01 18.44
CA GLY A 10 3.59 10.57 18.36
C GLY A 10 2.68 9.75 17.44
N LYS A 11 1.96 10.37 16.49
CA LYS A 11 1.08 9.64 15.54
C LYS A 11 1.83 8.54 14.78
N THR A 12 2.94 8.89 14.13
CA THR A 12 3.82 7.94 13.43
C THR A 12 4.30 6.83 14.36
N THR A 13 4.63 7.15 15.62
CA THR A 13 5.03 6.15 16.62
C THR A 13 3.90 5.15 16.88
N ILE A 14 2.66 5.62 17.05
CA ILE A 14 1.48 4.75 17.20
C ILE A 14 1.27 3.92 15.93
N THR A 15 1.34 4.53 14.75
CA THR A 15 1.20 3.84 13.47
C THR A 15 2.25 2.73 13.30
N MET A 16 3.51 2.99 13.65
CA MET A 16 4.57 1.98 13.60
C MET A 16 4.33 0.83 14.59
N SER A 17 3.94 1.13 15.83
CA SER A 17 3.58 0.10 16.81
C SER A 17 2.42 -0.76 16.34
N LEU A 18 1.38 -0.14 15.78
CA LEU A 18 0.23 -0.84 15.21
C LEU A 18 0.65 -1.74 14.04
N CYS A 19 1.44 -1.23 13.09
CA CYS A 19 1.95 -2.04 11.98
C CYS A 19 2.73 -3.26 12.48
N LYS A 20 3.56 -3.09 13.52
CA LYS A 20 4.30 -4.19 14.12
C LYS A 20 3.37 -5.27 14.68
N GLU A 21 2.36 -4.88 15.46
CA GLU A 21 1.35 -5.80 16.01
C GLU A 21 0.54 -6.51 14.92
N LEU A 22 0.04 -5.76 13.94
CA LEU A 22 -0.73 -6.29 12.81
C LEU A 22 0.07 -7.30 11.97
N LYS A 23 1.39 -7.10 11.85
CA LYS A 23 2.29 -7.99 11.12
C LYS A 23 2.67 -9.21 11.95
N GLU A 24 3.21 -9.01 13.15
CA GLU A 24 3.83 -10.07 13.96
C GLU A 24 2.80 -10.93 14.70
N THR A 25 1.70 -10.33 15.18
CA THR A 25 0.72 -11.03 16.01
C THR A 25 -0.47 -11.54 15.19
N HIS A 26 -0.98 -10.70 14.28
CA HIS A 26 -2.21 -11.01 13.55
C HIS A 26 -1.98 -11.50 12.12
N ASN A 27 -0.82 -11.20 11.53
CA ASN A 27 -0.51 -11.50 10.12
C ASN A 27 -1.58 -10.97 9.14
N ILE A 28 -2.04 -9.73 9.38
CA ILE A 28 -3.05 -9.03 8.57
C ILE A 28 -2.57 -7.71 7.97
N LEU A 29 -1.34 -7.27 8.28
CA LEU A 29 -0.74 -6.12 7.60
C LEU A 29 -0.33 -6.54 6.17
N ALA A 30 -1.12 -6.13 5.18
CA ALA A 30 -0.88 -6.48 3.78
C ALA A 30 0.11 -5.53 3.11
N ALA A 31 0.06 -4.24 3.47
CA ALA A 31 0.96 -3.23 2.95
C ALA A 31 1.08 -2.04 3.91
N SER A 32 2.22 -1.37 3.88
CA SER A 32 2.45 -0.14 4.62
C SER A 32 3.43 0.78 3.89
N PHE A 33 3.14 2.08 3.90
CA PHE A 33 4.06 3.13 3.44
C PHE A 33 4.11 4.27 4.46
N PHE A 34 5.32 4.74 4.77
CA PHE A 34 5.54 5.85 5.69
C PHE A 34 6.23 6.96 4.90
N CYS A 35 5.52 8.06 4.64
CA CYS A 35 6.11 9.22 4.01
C CYS A 35 7.08 9.91 4.97
N SER A 36 8.19 10.42 4.45
CA SER A 36 9.18 11.16 5.24
C SER A 36 10.06 12.02 4.35
N ARG A 37 10.19 13.30 4.68
CA ARG A 37 11.11 14.23 4.01
C ARG A 37 12.59 13.95 4.31
N GLN A 38 12.86 13.11 5.30
CA GLN A 38 14.22 12.78 5.73
C GLN A 38 14.79 11.55 5.01
N ILE A 39 13.91 10.74 4.42
CA ILE A 39 14.28 9.47 3.77
C ILE A 39 13.97 9.61 2.28
N PRO A 40 14.99 9.63 1.39
CA PRO A 40 14.80 9.89 -0.03
C PRO A 40 13.80 8.96 -0.73
N GLU A 41 13.71 7.71 -0.29
CA GLU A 41 12.80 6.70 -0.83
C GLU A 41 11.35 6.90 -0.37
N CYS A 42 11.15 7.68 0.70
CA CYS A 42 9.86 7.95 1.33
C CYS A 42 9.34 9.37 1.08
N GLN A 43 10.09 10.21 0.36
CA GLN A 43 9.69 11.60 0.06
C GLN A 43 8.95 11.74 -1.28
N ASP A 44 9.01 10.73 -2.16
CA ASP A 44 8.38 10.78 -3.49
C ASP A 44 7.01 10.11 -3.47
N TYR A 45 5.94 10.91 -3.53
CA TYR A 45 4.56 10.42 -3.59
C TYR A 45 4.32 9.43 -4.74
N LYS A 46 5.13 9.47 -5.81
CA LYS A 46 5.01 8.55 -6.95
C LYS A 46 5.36 7.11 -6.59
N LEU A 47 6.09 6.90 -5.49
CA LEU A 47 6.46 5.57 -5.00
C LEU A 47 5.39 4.94 -4.11
N VAL A 48 4.45 5.73 -3.57
CA VAL A 48 3.40 5.24 -2.66
C VAL A 48 2.62 4.09 -3.30
N ILE A 49 2.04 4.31 -4.49
CA ILE A 49 1.19 3.30 -5.13
C ILE A 49 2.01 2.09 -5.60
N PRO A 50 3.14 2.23 -6.32
CA PRO A 50 3.98 1.09 -6.71
C PRO A 50 4.43 0.22 -5.52
N THR A 51 4.86 0.83 -4.41
CA THR A 51 5.28 0.09 -3.22
C THR A 51 4.11 -0.66 -2.57
N LEU A 52 2.94 -0.05 -2.47
CA LEU A 52 1.75 -0.74 -1.95
C LEU A 52 1.35 -1.91 -2.84
N VAL A 53 1.38 -1.74 -4.16
CA VAL A 53 1.05 -2.80 -5.13
C VAL A 53 2.01 -3.98 -5.01
N ASP A 54 3.32 -3.72 -4.89
CA ASP A 54 4.34 -4.76 -4.71
C ASP A 54 4.14 -5.56 -3.40
N GLN A 55 3.88 -4.86 -2.30
CA GLN A 55 3.60 -5.49 -1.01
C GLN A 55 2.31 -6.32 -1.04
N LEU A 56 1.24 -5.80 -1.67
CA LEU A 56 -0.03 -6.51 -1.84
C LEU A 56 0.13 -7.75 -2.73
N ALA A 57 0.90 -7.66 -3.82
CA ALA A 57 1.20 -8.80 -4.68
C ALA A 57 2.01 -9.88 -3.94
N THR A 58 2.93 -9.48 -3.08
CA THR A 58 3.66 -10.40 -2.20
C THR A 58 2.73 -11.08 -1.19
N PHE A 59 1.77 -10.34 -0.63
CA PHE A 59 0.82 -10.86 0.35
C PHE A 59 -0.27 -11.75 -0.28
N PHE A 60 -0.67 -11.47 -1.51
CA PHE A 60 -1.75 -12.16 -2.22
C PHE A 60 -1.26 -12.73 -3.56
N PRO A 61 -0.99 -14.05 -3.64
CA PRO A 61 -0.53 -14.69 -4.88
C PRO A 61 -1.48 -14.49 -6.07
N SER A 62 -2.80 -14.53 -5.84
CA SER A 62 -3.80 -14.30 -6.90
C SER A 62 -3.78 -12.86 -7.43
N PHE A 63 -3.48 -11.90 -6.56
CA PHE A 63 -3.31 -10.50 -6.96
C PHE A 63 -2.02 -10.31 -7.78
N SER A 64 -0.92 -10.97 -7.39
CA SER A 64 0.36 -10.93 -8.13
C SER A 64 0.21 -11.31 -9.60
N VAL A 65 -0.54 -12.39 -9.89
CA VAL A 65 -0.81 -12.82 -11.26
C VAL A 65 -1.56 -11.75 -12.06
N LEU A 66 -2.52 -11.05 -11.44
CA LEU A 66 -3.26 -9.98 -12.10
C LEU A 66 -2.35 -8.77 -12.39
N ILE A 67 -1.47 -8.43 -11.47
CA ILE A 67 -0.49 -7.35 -11.67
C ILE A 67 0.49 -7.69 -12.79
N GLN A 68 0.97 -8.93 -12.86
CA GLN A 68 1.83 -9.38 -13.97
C GLN A 68 1.16 -9.16 -15.32
N ASN A 69 -0.12 -9.54 -15.47
CA ASN A 69 -0.88 -9.31 -16.70
C ASN A 69 -1.02 -7.81 -17.05
N VAL A 70 -1.22 -6.96 -16.04
CA VAL A 70 -1.28 -5.50 -16.26
C VAL A 70 0.06 -4.96 -16.73
N LEU A 71 1.17 -5.39 -16.12
CA LEU A 71 2.52 -4.96 -16.48
C LEU A 71 2.95 -5.47 -17.86
N GLU A 72 2.56 -6.69 -18.24
CA GLU A 72 2.78 -7.22 -19.60
C GLU A 72 2.07 -6.37 -20.67
N GLY A 73 0.91 -5.81 -20.35
CA GLY A 73 0.16 -4.91 -21.24
C GLY A 73 0.69 -3.47 -21.27
N ASP A 74 1.27 -2.99 -20.18
CA ASP A 74 1.79 -1.62 -20.05
C ASP A 74 2.88 -1.51 -18.97
N LEU A 75 4.14 -1.70 -19.35
CA LEU A 75 5.28 -1.60 -18.44
C LEU A 75 5.48 -0.18 -17.86
N HIS A 76 4.91 0.84 -18.49
CA HIS A 76 5.08 2.23 -18.06
C HIS A 76 4.01 2.67 -17.05
N ILE A 77 3.03 1.83 -16.72
CA ILE A 77 1.95 2.15 -15.77
C ILE A 77 2.48 2.66 -14.42
N ILE A 78 3.61 2.12 -13.94
CA ILE A 78 4.27 2.51 -12.68
C ILE A 78 4.86 3.93 -12.69
N HIS A 79 4.92 4.58 -13.85
CA HIS A 79 5.39 5.97 -14.00
C HIS A 79 4.27 6.94 -14.37
N LYS A 80 3.04 6.44 -14.55
CA LYS A 80 1.87 7.26 -14.85
C LYS A 80 1.36 7.99 -13.61
N LYS A 81 0.33 8.81 -13.80
CA LYS A 81 -0.27 9.60 -12.72
C LYS A 81 -0.84 8.66 -11.63
N PRO A 82 -0.81 9.04 -10.35
CA PRO A 82 -1.32 8.22 -9.26
C PRO A 82 -2.76 7.75 -9.45
N THR A 83 -3.63 8.59 -10.04
CA THR A 83 -5.02 8.23 -10.35
C THR A 83 -5.12 7.04 -11.31
N GLU A 84 -4.24 6.99 -12.32
CA GLU A 84 -4.22 5.90 -13.29
C GLU A 84 -3.60 4.64 -12.67
N GLN A 85 -2.56 4.80 -11.86
CA GLN A 85 -1.97 3.70 -11.09
C GLN A 85 -3.00 3.07 -10.15
N ILE A 86 -3.72 3.87 -9.36
CA ILE A 86 -4.78 3.38 -8.46
C ILE A 86 -5.82 2.60 -9.25
N GLN A 87 -6.29 3.15 -10.38
CA GLN A 87 -7.30 2.50 -11.18
C GLN A 87 -6.83 1.14 -11.73
N ARG A 88 -5.68 1.11 -12.40
CA ARG A 88 -5.21 -0.08 -13.14
C ARG A 88 -4.43 -1.09 -12.30
N LEU A 89 -3.79 -0.65 -11.22
CA LEU A 89 -2.96 -1.51 -10.36
C LEU A 89 -3.65 -1.88 -9.05
N LEU A 90 -4.69 -1.17 -8.62
CA LEU A 90 -5.42 -1.52 -7.39
C LEU A 90 -6.87 -1.87 -7.70
N ILE A 91 -7.67 -0.93 -8.19
CA ILE A 91 -9.14 -1.09 -8.30
C ILE A 91 -9.51 -2.22 -9.27
N GLU A 92 -9.00 -2.17 -10.51
CA GLU A 92 -9.32 -3.16 -11.53
C GLU A 92 -8.87 -4.58 -11.15
N PRO A 93 -7.61 -4.81 -10.72
CA PRO A 93 -7.16 -6.14 -10.31
C PRO A 93 -7.93 -6.67 -9.08
N TRP A 94 -8.23 -5.81 -8.10
CA TRP A 94 -9.00 -6.25 -6.92
C TRP A 94 -10.43 -6.67 -7.29
N GLY A 95 -11.06 -5.97 -8.22
CA GLY A 95 -12.40 -6.32 -8.73
C GLY A 95 -12.44 -7.64 -9.50
N MET A 96 -11.31 -8.08 -10.07
CA MET A 96 -11.18 -9.36 -10.77
C MET A 96 -10.79 -10.52 -9.84
N GLN A 97 -10.47 -10.24 -8.58
CA GLN A 97 -9.98 -11.24 -7.64
C GLN A 97 -11.13 -12.19 -7.23
N LYS A 98 -11.07 -13.43 -7.72
CA LYS A 98 -12.12 -14.44 -7.49
C LYS A 98 -11.99 -15.15 -6.14
N ASP A 99 -10.77 -15.21 -5.61
CA ASP A 99 -10.40 -15.93 -4.39
C ASP A 99 -9.97 -14.97 -3.27
N LEU A 100 -10.75 -13.92 -3.02
CA LEU A 100 -10.59 -13.18 -1.78
C LEU A 100 -10.92 -14.16 -0.64
N PRO A 101 -9.98 -14.50 0.25
CA PRO A 101 -10.25 -15.41 1.35
C PRO A 101 -11.42 -14.84 2.15
N MET A 102 -12.59 -15.47 2.00
CA MET A 102 -13.83 -15.02 2.58
C MET A 102 -13.61 -14.91 4.10
N GLY A 103 -13.65 -13.68 4.63
CA GLY A 103 -13.45 -13.41 6.06
C GLY A 103 -12.03 -13.05 6.52
N LYS A 104 -11.01 -12.98 5.64
CA LYS A 104 -9.68 -12.46 6.05
C LYS A 104 -9.68 -10.93 6.01
N VAL A 105 -9.70 -10.30 7.18
CA VAL A 105 -9.43 -8.87 7.31
C VAL A 105 -7.98 -8.60 6.93
N VAL A 106 -7.74 -7.60 6.09
CA VAL A 106 -6.40 -7.10 5.78
C VAL A 106 -6.34 -5.60 5.95
N VAL A 107 -5.16 -5.11 6.31
CA VAL A 107 -4.91 -3.72 6.62
C VAL A 107 -3.83 -3.18 5.70
N VAL A 108 -4.10 -2.02 5.11
CA VAL A 108 -3.12 -1.18 4.45
C VAL A 108 -2.95 0.08 5.28
N VAL A 109 -1.70 0.46 5.54
CA VAL A 109 -1.38 1.64 6.35
C VAL A 109 -0.58 2.65 5.53
N ILE A 110 -0.98 3.91 5.56
CA ILE A 110 -0.25 5.02 4.96
C ILE A 110 -0.11 6.09 6.04
N ASP A 111 1.13 6.47 6.36
CA ASP A 111 1.43 7.48 7.37
C ASP A 111 2.04 8.72 6.73
N ALA A 112 1.75 9.89 7.33
CA ALA A 112 2.35 11.19 7.00
C ALA A 112 2.29 11.58 5.51
N LEU A 113 1.18 11.33 4.82
CA LEU A 113 1.05 11.54 3.37
C LEU A 113 1.37 12.98 2.91
N ASP A 114 1.29 13.97 3.81
CA ASP A 114 1.67 15.38 3.62
C ASP A 114 3.19 15.66 3.73
N GLU A 115 3.97 14.65 4.10
CA GLU A 115 5.43 14.65 4.12
C GLU A 115 6.05 13.99 2.87
N CYS A 116 5.21 13.50 1.97
CA CYS A 116 5.49 13.34 0.55
C CYS A 116 5.08 14.63 -0.23
#